data_AF-U4U394-F1
#
_entry.id   AF-U4U394-F1
#
_cell.length_a   1.000
_cell.length_b   1.000
_cell.length_c   1.000
_cell.angle_alpha   90.00
_cell.angle_beta   90.00
_cell.angle_gamma   90.00
#
_symmetry.space_group_name_H-M   'P 1'
#
loop_
_entity.id
_entity.type
_entity.pdbx_description
1 polymer ?
#
loop_
_entity_poly.entity_id
_entity_poly.type
_entity_poly.pdbx_seq_one_letter_code
_entity_poly.pdbx_strand_id
1 'polypeptide(L)'
;MPIKILSALLFLICAIECIIGRATLPVGQSNFKYVISTVAVPWKDAFVLCKQSGMELVSITSAEEQNAVADALSAYPTKQGFSNGYWTSGTRFNGNSFVWFTSGKPQTTGQCGK
;
A
#
# COMPACT_ATOMS: atom_id res chain seq x y z
N MET A 1 22.60 -41.26 36.64
CA MET A 1 22.97 -40.28 35.59
C MET A 1 21.88 -39.91 34.56
N PRO A 2 20.60 -40.36 34.59
CA PRO A 2 19.61 -39.93 33.58
C PRO A 2 18.84 -38.63 33.94
N ILE A 3 18.77 -38.26 35.23
CA ILE A 3 17.92 -37.15 35.71
C ILE A 3 18.47 -35.76 35.28
N LYS A 4 19.80 -35.60 35.21
CA LYS A 4 20.42 -34.34 34.75
C LYS A 4 20.21 -34.10 33.25
N ILE A 5 20.11 -35.17 32.47
CA ILE A 5 19.91 -35.13 31.02
C ILE A 5 18.45 -34.74 30.72
N LEU A 6 17.48 -35.26 31.49
CA LEU A 6 16.07 -34.92 31.35
C LEU A 6 15.79 -33.45 31.70
N SER A 7 16.46 -32.92 32.73
CA SER A 7 16.37 -31.50 33.10
C SER A 7 16.96 -30.59 32.01
N ALA A 8 18.12 -30.94 31.45
CA ALA A 8 18.73 -30.18 30.36
C ALA A 8 17.87 -30.17 29.09
N LEU A 9 17.21 -31.30 28.77
CA LEU A 9 16.26 -31.39 27.66
C LEU A 9 15.01 -30.53 27.87
N LEU A 10 14.44 -30.50 29.08
CA LEU A 10 13.30 -29.63 29.43
C LEU A 10 13.64 -28.14 29.30
N PHE A 11 14.85 -27.73 29.70
CA PHE A 11 15.31 -26.33 29.50
C PHE A 11 15.52 -25.98 28.02
N LEU A 12 15.94 -26.95 27.20
CA LEU A 12 16.11 -26.77 25.75
C LEU A 12 14.77 -26.62 25.02
N ILE A 13 13.74 -27.36 25.46
CA ILE A 13 12.39 -27.27 24.91
C ILE A 13 11.74 -25.91 25.25
N CYS A 14 11.96 -25.38 26.47
CA CYS A 14 11.47 -24.05 26.87
C CYS A 14 12.11 -22.89 26.06
N ALA A 15 13.38 -23.03 25.68
CA ALA A 15 14.04 -22.07 24.77
C ALA A 15 13.46 -22.11 23.35
N ILE A 16 13.01 -23.28 22.87
CA ILE A 16 12.37 -23.44 21.56
C ILE A 16 10.97 -22.81 21.52
N GLU A 17 10.21 -22.86 22.62
CA GLU A 17 8.92 -22.16 22.72
C GLU A 17 9.05 -20.63 22.74
N CYS A 18 10.21 -20.08 23.11
CA CYS A 18 10.47 -18.63 23.00
C CYS A 18 10.70 -18.17 21.55
N ILE A 19 11.08 -19.08 20.64
CA ILE A 19 11.27 -18.75 19.21
C ILE A 19 9.91 -18.68 18.50
N ILE A 20 8.98 -19.56 18.87
CA ILE A 20 7.64 -19.61 18.25
C ILE A 20 6.73 -18.50 18.83
N GLY A 21 6.90 -18.14 20.11
CA GLY A 21 6.11 -17.09 20.77
C GLY A 21 6.52 -15.63 20.50
N ARG A 22 7.66 -15.39 19.81
CA ARG A 22 8.13 -14.02 19.50
C ARG A 22 7.83 -13.55 18.07
N ALA A 23 7.24 -14.38 17.22
CA ALA A 23 6.93 -14.01 15.83
C ALA A 23 5.48 -13.52 15.60
N THR A 24 4.67 -13.38 16.65
CA THR A 24 3.43 -12.63 16.57
C THR A 24 3.51 -11.44 17.52
N LEU A 25 4.33 -10.45 17.13
CA LEU A 25 3.95 -9.08 17.42
C LEU A 25 2.46 -8.96 17.05
N PRO A 26 1.61 -8.28 17.84
CA PRO A 26 0.46 -7.68 17.22
C PRO A 26 1.08 -6.70 16.20
N VAL A 27 1.27 -7.17 14.97
CA VAL A 27 1.19 -6.30 13.83
C VAL A 27 -0.18 -5.70 14.03
N GLY A 28 -0.23 -4.53 14.67
CA GLY A 28 -1.32 -3.62 14.44
C GLY A 28 -1.35 -3.57 12.93
N GLN A 29 -2.30 -4.29 12.33
CA GLN A 29 -2.48 -4.32 10.90
C GLN A 29 -2.91 -2.91 10.56
N SER A 30 -1.95 -2.01 10.44
CA SER A 30 -2.15 -0.76 9.74
C SER A 30 -2.28 -1.18 8.29
N ASN A 31 -3.48 -1.62 7.92
CA ASN A 31 -3.92 -1.76 6.55
C ASN A 31 -3.97 -0.34 5.99
N PHE A 32 -2.80 0.22 5.66
CA PHE A 32 -2.72 1.45 4.90
C PHE A 32 -3.23 1.10 3.50
N LYS A 33 -4.53 1.33 3.27
CA LYS A 33 -5.20 1.09 1.98
C LYS A 33 -4.56 1.88 0.85
N TYR A 34 -3.93 3.02 1.18
CA TYR A 34 -3.26 3.92 0.24
C TYR A 34 -1.87 4.27 0.74
N VAL A 35 -0.91 4.31 -0.17
CA VAL A 35 0.47 4.73 0.06
C VAL A 35 0.79 5.87 -0.90
N ILE A 36 1.34 6.96 -0.39
CA ILE A 36 1.71 8.13 -1.18
C ILE A 36 3.21 8.09 -1.45
N SER A 37 3.59 8.05 -2.72
CA SER A 37 4.99 8.21 -3.12
C SER A 37 5.37 9.69 -3.12
N THR A 38 6.52 10.01 -2.52
CA THR A 38 7.11 11.36 -2.54
C THR A 38 8.12 11.53 -3.68
N VAL A 39 8.30 10.52 -4.53
CA VAL A 39 9.23 10.56 -5.66
C VAL A 39 8.51 11.10 -6.89
N ALA A 40 8.98 12.24 -7.42
CA ALA A 40 8.45 12.83 -8.65
C ALA A 40 8.99 12.08 -9.88
N VAL A 41 8.10 11.40 -10.59
CA VAL A 41 8.40 10.62 -11.80
C VAL A 41 7.29 10.78 -12.84
N PRO A 42 7.55 10.49 -14.14
CA PRO A 42 6.51 10.36 -15.15
C PRO A 42 5.47 9.29 -14.78
N TRP A 43 4.23 9.43 -15.29
CA TRP A 43 3.11 8.52 -14.99
C TRP A 43 3.44 7.02 -15.19
N LYS A 44 4.11 6.69 -16.30
CA LYS A 44 4.52 5.30 -16.62
C LYS A 44 5.49 4.73 -15.59
N ASP A 45 6.37 5.55 -15.04
CA ASP A 45 7.35 5.13 -14.06
C ASP A 45 6.69 5.04 -12.68
N ALA A 46 5.72 5.90 -12.37
CA ALA A 46 4.86 5.77 -11.19
C ALA A 46 4.08 4.45 -11.19
N PHE A 47 3.54 4.06 -12.36
CA PHE A 47 2.89 2.75 -12.53
C PHE A 47 3.85 1.60 -12.19
N VAL A 48 5.07 1.62 -12.75
CA VAL A 48 6.08 0.59 -12.49
C VAL A 48 6.47 0.55 -11.01
N LEU A 49 6.69 1.70 -10.37
CA LEU A 49 7.05 1.78 -8.95
C LEU A 49 5.96 1.17 -8.05
N CYS A 50 4.69 1.46 -8.32
CA CYS A 50 3.59 0.84 -7.57
C CYS A 50 3.60 -0.68 -7.75
N LYS A 51 3.73 -1.18 -8.99
CA LYS A 51 3.75 -2.62 -9.27
C LYS A 51 4.94 -3.33 -8.64
N GLN A 52 6.13 -2.72 -8.66
CA GLN A 52 7.33 -3.24 -7.97
C GLN A 52 7.15 -3.33 -6.46
N SER A 53 6.29 -2.48 -5.89
CA SER A 53 5.95 -2.49 -4.47
C SER A 53 4.80 -3.44 -4.12
N GLY A 54 4.34 -4.27 -5.06
CA GLY A 54 3.18 -5.14 -4.87
C GLY A 54 1.84 -4.40 -4.79
N MET A 55 1.80 -3.13 -5.22
CA MET A 55 0.63 -2.25 -5.19
C MET A 55 0.23 -1.83 -6.61
N GLU A 56 -0.81 -1.03 -6.72
CA GLU A 56 -1.28 -0.47 -7.98
C GLU A 56 -1.51 1.04 -7.86
N LEU A 57 -1.38 1.76 -8.97
CA LEU A 57 -1.85 3.14 -9.01
C LEU A 57 -3.35 3.17 -8.67
N VAL A 58 -3.74 4.14 -7.85
CA VAL A 58 -5.10 4.21 -7.32
C VAL A 58 -6.13 4.38 -8.43
N SER A 59 -7.17 3.56 -8.41
CA SER A 59 -8.43 3.79 -9.11
C SER A 59 -9.41 4.41 -8.12
N ILE A 60 -10.09 5.50 -8.50
CA ILE A 60 -11.10 6.14 -7.64
C ILE A 60 -12.45 5.92 -8.29
N THR A 61 -13.21 4.95 -7.81
CA THR A 61 -14.44 4.46 -8.47
C THR A 61 -15.70 4.72 -7.66
N SER A 62 -15.58 5.26 -6.44
CA SER A 62 -16.68 5.67 -5.59
C SER A 62 -16.36 6.95 -4.80
N ALA A 63 -17.38 7.57 -4.20
CA ALA A 63 -17.21 8.75 -3.34
C ALA A 63 -16.45 8.41 -2.05
N GLU A 64 -16.65 7.21 -1.51
CA GLU A 64 -15.93 6.71 -0.33
C GLU A 64 -14.44 6.56 -0.64
N GLU A 65 -14.07 6.07 -1.82
CA GLU A 65 -12.68 6.00 -2.27
C GLU A 65 -12.07 7.39 -2.46
N GLN A 66 -12.84 8.33 -3.03
CA GLN A 66 -12.40 9.71 -3.18
C GLN A 66 -12.08 10.36 -1.83
N ASN A 67 -12.96 10.17 -0.83
CA ASN A 67 -12.76 10.69 0.52
C ASN A 67 -11.55 10.04 1.19
N ALA A 68 -11.43 8.71 1.09
CA ALA A 68 -10.31 8.00 1.70
C ALA A 68 -8.95 8.38 1.09
N VAL A 69 -8.89 8.64 -0.22
CA VAL A 69 -7.69 9.16 -0.89
C VAL A 69 -7.39 10.60 -0.43
N ALA A 70 -8.42 11.45 -0.31
CA ALA A 70 -8.25 12.82 0.19
C ALA A 70 -7.71 12.84 1.64
N ASP A 71 -8.24 11.96 2.50
CA ASP A 71 -7.76 11.80 3.87
C ASP A 71 -6.31 11.33 3.90
N ALA A 72 -5.94 10.35 3.06
CA ALA A 72 -4.55 9.89 2.95
C ALA A 72 -3.60 11.01 2.48
N LEU A 73 -4.06 11.88 1.58
CA LEU A 73 -3.30 13.02 1.08
C LEU A 73 -3.20 14.18 2.08
N SER A 74 -4.10 14.27 3.06
CA SER A 74 -4.11 15.37 4.05
C SER A 74 -2.81 15.45 4.88
N ALA A 75 -2.14 14.31 5.08
CA ALA A 75 -0.85 14.21 5.75
C ALA A 75 0.33 14.69 4.89
N TYR A 76 0.12 14.89 3.59
CA TYR A 76 1.14 15.27 2.60
C TYR A 76 0.77 16.60 1.92
N PRO A 77 0.75 17.72 2.69
CA PRO A 77 0.44 19.02 2.12
C PRO A 77 1.38 19.32 0.97
N THR A 78 0.83 19.83 -0.13
CA THR A 78 1.45 20.10 -1.45
C THR A 78 2.70 21.02 -1.42
N LYS A 79 3.17 21.41 -0.24
CA LYS A 79 4.40 22.19 -0.01
C LYS A 79 5.69 21.39 -0.24
N GLN A 80 5.63 20.07 -0.39
CA GLN A 80 6.79 19.19 -0.70
C GLN A 80 7.03 18.98 -2.20
N GLY A 81 6.75 19.98 -3.04
CA GLY A 81 7.20 20.00 -4.44
C GLY A 81 6.23 19.47 -5.49
N PHE A 82 5.02 19.07 -5.12
CA PHE A 82 3.99 18.58 -6.07
C PHE A 82 2.98 19.66 -6.45
N SER A 83 3.44 20.78 -7.01
CA SER A 83 2.55 21.82 -7.58
C SER A 83 1.61 21.27 -8.67
N ASN A 84 1.96 20.12 -9.25
CA ASN A 84 1.20 19.45 -10.31
C ASN A 84 0.29 18.31 -9.83
N GLY A 85 0.12 18.08 -8.53
CA GLY A 85 -0.74 17.02 -8.00
C GLY A 85 -0.08 15.62 -8.01
N TYR A 86 -0.87 14.58 -7.73
CA TYR A 86 -0.42 13.20 -7.61
C TYR A 86 -0.94 12.35 -8.79
N TRP A 87 -0.13 11.40 -9.23
CA TRP A 87 -0.54 10.44 -10.25
C TRP A 87 -1.57 9.45 -9.70
N THR A 88 -2.58 9.16 -10.51
CA THR A 88 -3.55 8.09 -10.28
C THR A 88 -3.51 7.12 -11.47
N SER A 89 -4.28 6.04 -11.44
CA SER A 89 -4.37 5.12 -12.58
C SER A 89 -5.23 5.66 -13.73
N GLY A 90 -5.82 6.85 -13.57
CA GLY A 90 -6.63 7.50 -14.59
C GLY A 90 -5.78 7.78 -15.83
N THR A 91 -6.22 7.29 -16.98
CA THR A 91 -5.54 7.52 -18.25
C THR A 91 -6.53 7.56 -19.39
N ARG A 92 -6.12 8.20 -20.49
CA ARG A 92 -6.92 8.28 -21.70
C ARG A 92 -6.64 7.05 -22.55
N PHE A 93 -7.68 6.25 -22.81
CA PHE A 93 -7.58 5.05 -23.64
C PHE A 93 -8.36 5.25 -24.94
N ASN A 94 -7.64 5.26 -26.05
CA ASN A 94 -8.17 5.38 -27.42
C ASN A 94 -9.18 6.53 -27.64
N GLY A 95 -8.70 7.74 -27.94
CA GLY A 95 -9.60 8.88 -28.19
C GLY A 95 -10.18 9.45 -26.89
N ASN A 96 -11.45 9.85 -26.84
CA ASN A 96 -12.03 10.63 -25.74
C ASN A 96 -12.41 9.84 -24.47
N SER A 97 -12.11 8.54 -24.41
CA SER A 97 -12.48 7.70 -23.27
C SER A 97 -11.41 7.75 -22.19
N PHE A 98 -11.82 8.09 -20.96
CA PHE A 98 -10.97 7.97 -19.78
C PHE A 98 -11.29 6.68 -19.04
N VAL A 99 -10.24 5.98 -18.64
CA VAL A 99 -10.34 4.71 -17.92
C VAL A 99 -9.38 4.71 -16.76
N TRP A 100 -9.76 3.98 -15.72
CA TRP A 100 -8.87 3.60 -14.64
C TRP A 100 -8.02 2.41 -15.12
N PHE A 101 -6.76 2.64 -15.46
CA PHE A 101 -5.90 1.65 -16.11
C PHE A 101 -5.76 0.34 -15.30
N THR A 102 -5.70 0.45 -13.97
CA THR A 102 -5.50 -0.71 -13.08
C THR A 102 -6.78 -1.50 -12.86
N SER A 103 -7.94 -0.84 -12.74
CA SER A 103 -9.23 -1.53 -12.55
C SER A 103 -9.99 -1.84 -13.84
N GLY A 104 -9.61 -1.24 -14.97
CA GLY A 104 -10.30 -1.35 -16.25
C GLY A 104 -11.67 -0.65 -16.31
N LYS A 105 -12.07 0.06 -15.25
CA LYS A 105 -13.37 0.74 -15.18
C LYS A 105 -13.32 2.08 -15.94
N PRO A 106 -14.43 2.50 -16.57
CA PRO A 106 -14.53 3.84 -17.14
C PRO A 106 -14.49 4.90 -16.04
N GLN A 107 -13.86 6.04 -16.32
CA GLN A 107 -13.90 7.19 -15.42
C GLN A 107 -15.20 7.95 -15.64
N THR A 108 -16.03 8.06 -14.60
CA THR A 108 -17.31 8.78 -14.68
C THR A 108 -17.13 10.28 -14.41
N THR A 109 -18.02 11.10 -14.98
CA THR A 109 -17.99 12.57 -14.81
C THR A 109 -18.05 12.93 -13.32
N GLY A 110 -17.00 13.58 -12.80
CA GLY A 110 -16.84 13.92 -11.38
C GLY A 110 -15.65 13.26 -10.68
N GLN A 111 -14.98 12.30 -11.32
CA GLN A 111 -13.73 11.70 -10.83
C GLN A 111 -12.52 12.38 -11.48
N CYS A 112 -11.64 12.96 -10.67
CA CYS A 112 -10.43 13.66 -11.14
C CYS A 112 -9.32 12.65 -11.51
N GLY A 113 -9.01 12.54 -12.80
CA GLY A 113 -7.74 12.00 -13.30
C GLY A 113 -6.96 13.14 -13.96
N LYS A 114 -5.71 13.37 -13.55
CA LYS A 114 -4.81 14.33 -14.21
C LYS A 114 -4.02 13.68 -15.32
#